data_AF-A0A2U2DQC8-F1
#
_entry.id   AF-A0A2U2DQC8-F1
#
_cell.length_a   1.000
_cell.length_b   1.000
_cell.length_c   1.000
_cell.angle_alpha   90.00
_cell.angle_beta   90.00
_cell.angle_gamma   90.00
#
_symmetry.space_group_name_H-M   'P 1'
#
loop_
_entity.id
_entity.type
_entity.pdbx_description
1 polymer ?
#
loop_
_entity_poly.entity_id
_entity_poly.type
_entity_poly.pdbx_seq_one_letter_code
_entity_poly.pdbx_strand_id
1 'polypeptide(L)' 'MTRDSDWQRHEAEARIQEVLEAAKTRGTQRVIDTDGRFDVTFVSGKKTLEELFSRPGPLSDDDDTNL' A
#
# COMPACT_ATOMS: atom_id res chain seq x y z
N MET A 1 13.21 -12.69 -9.43
CA MET A 1 14.12 -11.68 -8.87
C MET A 1 13.40 -10.34 -8.95
N THR A 2 12.65 -9.98 -7.92
CA THR A 2 12.08 -8.63 -7.80
C THR A 2 13.25 -7.67 -7.64
N ARG A 3 13.29 -6.64 -8.48
CA ARG A 3 14.34 -5.61 -8.46
C ARG A 3 14.04 -4.69 -7.29
N ASP A 4 14.41 -5.14 -6.09
CA ASP A 4 14.42 -4.32 -4.90
C ASP A 4 15.27 -3.07 -5.21
N SER A 5 14.64 -1.91 -5.14
CA SER A 5 15.32 -0.64 -5.35
C SER A 5 15.89 -0.25 -4.00
N ASP A 6 17.13 -0.67 -3.77
CA ASP A 6 17.91 -0.31 -2.59
C ASP A 6 18.50 1.09 -2.80
N TRP A 7 18.20 2.03 -1.90
CA TRP A 7 18.63 3.42 -1.93
C TRP A 7 19.68 3.66 -0.85
N GLN A 8 20.71 4.47 -1.10
CA GLN A 8 21.53 4.98 0.00
C GLN A 8 20.78 6.10 0.74
N ARG A 9 21.02 6.26 2.05
CA ARG A 9 20.37 7.30 2.87
C ARG A 9 20.42 8.69 2.24
N HIS A 10 21.60 9.13 1.81
CA HIS A 10 21.79 10.44 1.19
C HIS A 10 21.02 10.59 -0.14
N GLU A 11 20.92 9.52 -0.94
CA GLU A 11 20.15 9.51 -2.19
C GLU A 11 18.65 9.55 -1.91
N ALA A 12 18.20 8.78 -0.92
CA ALA A 12 16.81 8.75 -0.50
C ALA A 12 16.37 10.09 0.09
N GLU A 13 17.24 10.76 0.86
CA GLU A 13 16.97 12.08 1.41
C GLU A 13 16.91 13.15 0.30
N ALA A 14 17.85 13.13 -0.64
CA ALA A 14 17.85 14.06 -1.78
C ALA A 14 16.68 13.84 -2.74
N ARG A 15 16.19 12.59 -2.87
CA ARG A 15 15.14 12.19 -3.82
C ARG A 15 13.94 11.57 -3.11
N ILE A 16 13.59 12.09 -1.95
CA ILE A 16 12.54 11.49 -1.09
C ILE A 16 11.20 11.36 -1.81
N GLN A 17 10.88 12.29 -2.71
CA GLN A 17 9.68 12.21 -3.54
C GLN A 17 9.66 10.96 -4.44
N GLU A 18 10.80 10.61 -5.04
CA GLU A 18 10.92 9.44 -5.91
C GLU A 18 10.83 8.14 -5.11
N VAL A 19 11.42 8.11 -3.90
CA VAL A 19 11.32 6.98 -2.98
C VAL A 19 9.87 6.74 -2.57
N LEU A 20 9.12 7.80 -2.24
CA LEU A 20 7.72 7.67 -1.86
C LEU A 20 6.83 7.24 -3.03
N GLU A 21 7.03 7.79 -4.23
CA GLU A 21 6.28 7.38 -5.42
C GLU A 21 6.62 5.94 -5.84
N ALA A 22 7.88 5.52 -5.72
CA ALA A 22 8.28 4.14 -5.91
C ALA A 22 7.65 3.22 -4.86
N ALA A 23 7.58 3.65 -3.59
CA ALA A 23 6.91 2.92 -2.52
C ALA A 23 5.42 2.68 -2.82
N LYS A 24 4.78 3.68 -3.42
CA LYS A 24 3.36 3.64 -3.81
C LYS A 24 3.08 2.80 -5.05
N THR A 25 3.97 2.82 -6.04
CA THR A 25 3.74 2.18 -7.35
C THR A 25 4.37 0.81 -7.49
N ARG A 26 5.53 0.59 -6.86
CA ARG A 26 6.36 -0.63 -7.00
C ARG A 26 6.42 -1.47 -5.74
N GLY A 27 5.92 -0.97 -4.61
CA GLY A 27 5.95 -1.65 -3.30
C GLY A 27 7.13 -1.20 -2.43
N THR A 28 7.39 -1.88 -1.31
CA THR A 28 8.37 -1.45 -0.30
C THR A 28 9.74 -1.08 -0.89
N GLN A 29 10.25 0.10 -0.52
CA GLN A 29 11.58 0.58 -0.89
C GLN A 29 12.52 0.45 0.29
N ARG A 30 13.76 0.04 0.04
CA ARG A 30 14.77 -0.15 1.09
C ARG A 30 15.77 0.98 1.06
N VAL A 31 15.98 1.66 2.18
CA VAL A 31 17.00 2.70 2.32
C VAL A 31 18.09 2.19 3.24
N ILE A 32 19.30 2.02 2.74
CA ILE A 32 20.46 1.56 3.49
C ILE A 32 21.14 2.74 4.16
N ASP A 33 21.45 2.59 5.44
CA ASP A 33 22.21 3.52 6.25
C ASP A 33 23.46 2.83 6.84
N THR A 34 24.36 3.59 7.45
CA THR A 34 25.64 3.06 7.94
C THR A 34 25.49 1.98 9.02
N ASP A 35 24.40 2.03 9.78
CA ASP A 35 24.11 1.12 10.90
C ASP A 35 22.95 0.16 10.62
N GLY A 36 22.28 0.28 9.47
CA GLY A 36 21.09 -0.53 9.22
C GLY A 36 20.34 -0.18 7.95
N ARG A 37 19.03 -0.43 7.94
CA ARG A 37 18.16 -0.10 6.82
C ARG A 37 16.78 0.36 7.27
N PHE A 38 16.16 1.22 6.48
CA PHE A 38 14.76 1.58 6.57
C PHE A 38 13.97 0.86 5.48
N ASP A 39 12.80 0.37 5.83
CA ASP A 39 11.82 -0.18 4.91
C ASP A 39 10.67 0.83 4.76
N VAL A 40 10.57 1.46 3.59
CA VAL A 40 9.57 2.48 3.27
C VAL A 40 8.42 1.84 2.51
N THR A 41 7.28 1.69 3.17
CA THR A 41 6.07 1.09 2.59
C THR A 41 4.95 2.12 2.55
N PHE A 42 4.31 2.26 1.39
CA PHE A 42 3.08 3.04 1.29
C PHE A 42 1.90 2.18 1.77
N VAL A 43 1.23 2.65 2.82
CA VAL A 43 -0.02 2.05 3.31
C VAL A 43 -1.15 2.99 2.93
N SER A 44 -2.06 2.53 2.06
CA SER A 44 -3.26 3.29 1.75
C SER A 44 -4.09 3.47 3.01
N GLY A 45 -4.64 4.68 3.20
CA GLY A 45 -5.57 4.95 4.29
C GLY A 45 -6.72 3.95 4.24
N LYS A 46 -7.06 3.37 5.39
CA LYS A 46 -8.23 2.49 5.51
C LYS A 46 -9.45 3.30 5.05
N LYS A 47 -10.20 2.78 4.07
CA LYS A 47 -11.56 3.27 3.79
C LYS A 47 -12.33 3.26 5.10
N THR A 48 -13.05 4.33 5.40
CA THR A 48 -13.93 4.36 6.57
C THR A 48 -14.92 3.19 6.47
N LEU A 49 -15.39 2.68 7.61
CA LEU A 49 -16.43 1.65 7.63
C LEU A 49 -17.64 2.07 6.78
N GLU A 50 -17.98 3.37 6.81
CA GLU A 50 -19.01 3.98 5.98
C GLU A 50 -18.79 3.77 4.47
N GLU A 51 -17.56 3.90 3.96
CA GLU A 51 -17.25 3.62 2.55
C GLU A 51 -17.29 2.12 2.20
N LEU A 52 -17.07 1.23 3.17
CA LEU A 52 -17.17 -0.22 2.98
C LEU A 52 -18.63 -0.70 2.96
N PHE A 53 -19.52 -0.05 3.72
CA PHE A 53 -20.96 -0.37 3.79
C PHE A 53 -21.83 0.44 2.81
N SER A 54 -21.30 1.48 2.16
CA SER A 54 -22.02 2.28 1.15
C SER A 54 -22.17 1.59 -0.21
N ARG A 55 -21.62 0.38 -0.38
CA ARG A 55 -21.96 -0.47 -1.53
C ARG A 55 -23.18 -1.30 -1.13
N PRO A 56 -24.41 -0.95 -1.57
CA PRO A 56 -25.50 -1.91 -1.52
C PRO A 56 -25.08 -3.06 -2.42
N GLY A 57 -24.65 -4.17 -1.83
CA GLY A 57 -24.60 -5.43 -2.56
C GLY A 57 -26.02 -5.72 -3.04
N PRO A 58 -26.22 -6.21 -4.28
CA PRO A 58 -27.51 -6.77 -4.63
C PRO A 58 -27.78 -7.87 -3.61
N LEU A 59 -28.74 -7.65 -2.72
CA LEU A 59 -29.40 -8.76 -2.06
C LEU A 59 -30.05 -9.51 -3.22
N SER A 60 -29.42 -10.58 -3.67
CA SER A 60 -30.10 -11.56 -4.50
C SER A 60 -31.29 -12.03 -3.67
N ASP A 61 -32.45 -11.51 -4.03
CA ASP A 61 -33.74 -12.07 -3.73
C ASP A 61 -33.79 -13.40 -4.48
N ASP A 62 -33.20 -14.43 -3.89
CA ASP A 62 -33.43 -15.79 -4.34
C ASP A 62 -33.38 -16.72 -3.12
N ASP A 63 -34.57 -17.27 -2.89
CA ASP A 63 -34.87 -18.51 -2.17
C ASP A 63 -35.00 -18.46 -0.63
N ASP A 64 -36.23 -18.18 -0.18
CA ASP A 64 -36.85 -19.05 0.83
C ASP A 64 -38.21 -19.54 0.33
N THR A 65 -38.15 -20.67 -0.36
CA THR A 65 -39.28 -21.53 -0.65
C THR A 65 -39.67 -22.30 0.63
N ASN A 66 -40.62 -21.80 1.43
CA ASN A 66 -41.54 -22.66 2.23
C ASN A 66 -42.66 -21.88 2.97
N LEU A 67 -43.91 -21.99 2.51
CA LEU A 67 -45.05 -22.49 3.30
C LEU A 67 -46.29 -22.75 2.41
#